data_AF-A0A0A9YAZ0-F1
#
_entry.id   AF-A0A0A9YAZ0-F1
#
_cell.length_a   1.000
_cell.length_b   1.000
_cell.length_c   1.000
_cell.angle_alpha   90.00
_cell.angle_beta   90.00
_cell.angle_gamma   90.00
#
_symmetry.space_group_name_H-M   'P 1'
#
loop_
_entity.id
_entity.type
_entity.pdbx_description
1 polymer ?
#
loop_
_entity_poly.entity_id
_entity_poly.type
_entity_poly.pdbx_seq_one_letter_code
_entity_poly.pdbx_strand_id
1 'polypeptide(L)'
;ALNAYGQFHHRTVTRIQARSKNLHIKNIKPLVEEEAVQLAVDIASETLVVFVSIATVVAEITRKQMVDKRHALEQRLMQEEQQRERELQALEKEKALRERLHQLENQLILLETSNIADISECLNTSIDISRRALALSAGTQSDDVARLQSEFRVLQDNVLRIRNRCRGRVEAIPTTVSTIAVPATR
;
A
#
# COMPACT_ATOMS: atom_id res chain seq x y z
N ALA A 1 45.42 -51.49 -18.25
CA ALA A 1 44.21 -50.68 -18.50
C ALA A 1 44.43 -49.64 -19.62
N LEU A 2 45.45 -48.78 -19.53
CA LEU A 2 45.75 -47.76 -20.55
C LEU A 2 46.02 -48.33 -21.95
N ASN A 3 46.81 -49.40 -22.07
CA ASN A 3 47.07 -50.06 -23.37
C ASN A 3 45.75 -50.51 -24.05
N ALA A 4 44.86 -51.20 -23.32
CA ALA A 4 43.56 -51.61 -23.86
C ALA A 4 42.67 -50.43 -24.29
N TYR A 5 42.73 -49.32 -23.55
CA TYR A 5 41.98 -48.09 -23.86
C TYR A 5 42.52 -47.39 -25.12
N GLY A 6 43.84 -47.24 -25.25
CA GLY A 6 44.47 -46.69 -26.45
C GLY A 6 44.20 -47.52 -27.70
N GLN A 7 44.29 -48.85 -27.59
CA GLN A 7 43.96 -49.77 -28.70
C GLN A 7 42.49 -49.68 -29.12
N PHE A 8 41.58 -49.56 -28.14
CA PHE A 8 40.16 -49.36 -28.41
C PHE A 8 39.91 -48.05 -29.16
N HIS A 9 40.53 -46.96 -28.71
CA HIS A 9 40.34 -45.65 -29.32
C HIS A 9 40.89 -45.60 -30.74
N HIS A 10 42.10 -46.12 -30.96
CA HIS A 10 42.70 -46.25 -32.29
C HIS A 10 41.80 -47.06 -33.24
N ARG A 11 41.28 -48.21 -32.80
CA ARG A 11 40.36 -49.02 -33.63
C ARG A 11 39.07 -48.27 -33.96
N THR A 12 38.55 -47.49 -33.02
CA THR A 12 37.29 -46.74 -33.19
C THR A 12 37.47 -45.60 -34.19
N VAL A 13 38.49 -44.78 -34.02
CA VAL A 13 38.81 -43.65 -34.92
C VAL A 13 39.10 -44.16 -36.34
N THR A 14 39.92 -45.20 -36.48
CA THR A 14 40.27 -45.75 -37.80
C THR A 14 39.05 -46.34 -38.51
N ARG A 15 38.09 -46.96 -37.80
CA ARG A 15 36.80 -47.37 -38.40
C ARG A 15 35.96 -46.18 -38.84
N ILE A 16 35.89 -45.12 -38.03
CA ILE A 16 35.10 -43.92 -38.34
C ILE A 16 35.68 -43.23 -39.58
N GLN A 17 36.99 -43.04 -39.64
CA GLN A 17 37.69 -42.45 -40.79
C GLN A 17 37.58 -43.31 -42.06
N ALA A 18 37.61 -44.64 -41.91
CA ALA A 18 37.39 -45.53 -43.05
C ALA A 18 35.96 -45.43 -43.58
N ARG A 19 34.96 -45.40 -42.67
CA ARG A 19 33.55 -45.22 -43.02
C ARG A 19 33.29 -43.87 -43.69
N SER A 20 33.90 -42.78 -43.22
CA SER A 20 33.73 -41.47 -43.86
C SER A 20 34.32 -41.42 -45.28
N LYS A 21 35.27 -42.32 -45.59
CA LYS A 21 35.84 -42.52 -46.93
C LYS A 21 35.16 -43.66 -47.71
N ASN A 22 34.02 -44.18 -47.27
CA ASN A 22 33.32 -45.34 -47.84
C ASN A 22 34.17 -46.62 -47.96
N LEU A 23 35.22 -46.77 -47.14
CA LEU A 23 36.07 -47.96 -47.09
C LEU A 23 35.64 -48.88 -45.94
N HIS A 24 35.51 -50.18 -46.22
CA HIS A 24 35.15 -51.18 -45.21
C HIS A 24 36.40 -51.96 -44.77
N ILE A 25 36.92 -51.64 -43.58
CA ILE A 25 38.13 -52.27 -43.03
C ILE A 25 37.74 -53.38 -42.04
N LYS A 26 38.11 -54.63 -42.35
CA LYS A 26 37.83 -55.80 -41.49
C LYS A 26 38.87 -56.01 -40.38
N ASN A 27 40.14 -55.68 -40.63
CA ASN A 27 41.23 -55.85 -39.67
C ASN A 27 42.06 -54.58 -39.57
N ILE A 28 42.21 -54.06 -38.35
CA ILE A 28 43.03 -52.88 -38.04
C ILE A 28 44.25 -53.40 -37.28
N LYS A 29 45.46 -53.09 -37.76
CA LYS A 29 46.70 -53.46 -37.09
C LYS A 29 46.74 -52.84 -35.68
N PRO A 30 47.11 -53.61 -34.64
CA PRO A 30 47.28 -53.07 -33.31
C PRO A 30 48.47 -52.10 -33.28
N LEU A 31 48.37 -51.05 -32.45
CA LEU A 31 49.49 -50.14 -32.18
C LEU A 31 50.57 -50.85 -31.36
N VAL A 32 51.79 -50.34 -31.42
CA VAL A 32 52.84 -50.76 -30.48
C VAL A 32 52.44 -50.32 -29.07
N GLU A 33 52.83 -51.08 -28.04
CA GLU A 33 52.38 -50.85 -26.67
C GLU A 33 52.69 -49.43 -26.14
N GLU A 34 53.86 -48.89 -26.45
CA GLU A 34 54.24 -47.52 -26.07
C GLU A 34 53.35 -46.46 -26.74
N GLU A 35 53.06 -46.62 -28.03
CA GLU A 35 52.18 -45.71 -28.79
C GLU A 35 50.74 -45.78 -28.28
N ALA A 36 50.26 -46.97 -27.92
CA ALA A 36 48.93 -47.15 -27.35
C ALA A 36 48.80 -46.48 -25.97
N VAL A 37 49.85 -46.53 -25.16
CA VAL A 37 49.88 -45.84 -23.85
C VAL A 37 49.96 -44.33 -24.03
N GLN A 38 50.79 -43.82 -24.94
CA GLN A 38 50.86 -42.39 -25.26
C GLN A 38 49.51 -41.85 -25.75
N LEU A 39 48.88 -42.54 -26.70
CA LEU A 39 47.56 -42.16 -27.21
C LEU A 39 46.51 -42.12 -26.10
N ALA A 40 46.55 -43.08 -25.17
CA ALA A 40 45.62 -43.11 -24.04
C ALA A 40 45.85 -41.94 -23.06
N VAL A 41 47.10 -41.54 -22.84
CA VAL A 41 47.44 -40.37 -22.01
C VAL A 41 47.00 -39.07 -22.67
N ASP A 42 47.22 -38.92 -23.98
CA ASP A 42 46.80 -37.74 -24.73
C ASP A 42 45.28 -37.54 -24.65
N ILE A 43 44.50 -38.59 -24.91
CA ILE A 43 43.04 -38.55 -24.81
C ILE A 43 42.57 -38.25 -23.39
N ALA A 44 43.21 -38.84 -22.38
CA ALA A 44 42.88 -38.57 -20.98
C ALA A 44 43.15 -37.10 -20.63
N SER A 45 44.26 -36.54 -21.12
CA SER A 45 44.61 -35.14 -20.89
C SER A 45 43.64 -34.17 -21.59
N GLU A 46 43.25 -34.46 -22.84
CA GLU A 46 42.28 -33.67 -23.59
C GLU A 46 40.90 -33.69 -22.92
N THR A 47 40.45 -34.87 -22.49
CA THR A 47 39.16 -35.04 -21.78
C THR A 47 39.14 -34.24 -20.48
N LEU A 48 40.26 -34.21 -19.75
CA LEU A 48 40.37 -33.44 -18.51
C LEU A 48 40.26 -31.94 -18.77
N VAL A 49 40.93 -31.42 -19.79
CA VAL A 49 40.85 -29.99 -20.16
C VAL A 49 39.43 -29.60 -20.56
N VAL A 50 38.76 -30.44 -21.37
CA VAL A 50 37.36 -30.22 -21.76
C VAL A 50 36.44 -30.23 -20.53
N PHE A 51 36.61 -31.20 -19.62
CA PHE A 51 35.80 -31.30 -18.42
C PHE A 51 35.97 -30.10 -17.50
N VAL A 52 37.22 -29.67 -17.25
CA VAL A 52 37.50 -28.47 -16.44
C VAL A 52 36.87 -27.23 -17.08
N SER A 53 36.96 -27.10 -18.40
CA SER A 53 36.36 -25.97 -19.15
C SER A 53 34.84 -25.92 -18.97
N ILE A 54 34.15 -27.06 -19.13
CA ILE A 54 32.70 -27.14 -18.91
C ILE A 54 32.37 -26.84 -17.45
N ALA A 55 33.11 -27.40 -16.50
CA ALA A 55 32.90 -27.17 -15.07
C ALA A 55 33.05 -25.68 -14.70
N THR A 56 34.03 -24.97 -15.27
CA THR A 56 34.19 -23.52 -15.06
C THR A 56 33.02 -22.72 -15.58
N VAL A 57 32.53 -23.03 -16.79
CA VAL A 57 31.36 -22.35 -17.38
C VAL A 57 30.10 -22.58 -16.53
N VAL A 58 29.86 -23.83 -16.10
CA VAL A 58 28.73 -24.17 -15.23
C VAL A 58 28.82 -23.46 -13.88
N ALA A 59 30.02 -23.38 -13.29
CA ALA A 59 30.25 -22.68 -12.03
C ALA A 59 29.96 -21.17 -12.16
N GLU A 60 30.38 -20.53 -13.25
CA GLU A 60 30.07 -19.12 -13.50
C GLU A 60 28.59 -18.86 -13.71
N ILE A 61 27.89 -19.70 -14.48
CA ILE A 61 26.45 -19.58 -14.67
C ILE A 61 25.72 -19.72 -13.33
N THR A 62 26.10 -20.71 -12.52
CA THR A 62 25.50 -20.94 -11.21
C THR A 62 25.75 -19.77 -10.27
N ARG A 63 26.97 -19.20 -10.28
CA ARG A 63 27.32 -18.02 -9.50
C ARG A 63 26.48 -16.80 -9.91
N LYS A 64 26.34 -16.55 -11.22
CA LYS A 64 25.51 -15.46 -11.74
C LYS A 64 24.05 -15.62 -11.31
N GLN A 65 23.47 -16.82 -11.48
CA GLN A 65 22.09 -17.10 -11.05
C GLN A 65 21.88 -16.88 -9.55
N MET A 66 22.85 -17.22 -8.70
CA MET A 66 22.75 -16.98 -7.26
C MET A 66 22.77 -15.48 -6.93
N VAL A 67 23.60 -14.71 -7.63
CA VAL A 67 23.66 -13.25 -7.48
C VAL A 67 22.36 -12.60 -7.95
N ASP A 68 21.85 -12.98 -9.12
CA ASP A 68 20.59 -12.46 -9.65
C ASP A 68 19.42 -12.78 -8.72
N LYS A 69 19.37 -14.00 -8.17
CA LYS A 69 18.37 -14.38 -7.16
C LYS A 69 18.45 -13.53 -5.91
N ARG A 70 19.65 -13.22 -5.41
CA ARG A 70 19.84 -12.36 -4.23
C ARG A 70 19.37 -10.94 -4.51
N HIS A 71 19.77 -10.35 -5.63
CA HIS A 71 19.33 -9.00 -6.02
C HIS A 71 17.83 -8.93 -6.24
N ALA A 72 17.21 -9.93 -6.86
CA ALA A 72 15.77 -9.98 -7.02
C ALA A 72 15.04 -10.05 -5.66
N LEU A 73 15.63 -10.73 -4.68
CA LEU A 73 15.08 -10.84 -3.32
C LEU A 73 15.23 -9.51 -2.56
N GLU A 74 16.38 -8.85 -2.66
CA GLU A 74 16.61 -7.51 -2.11
C GLU A 74 15.64 -6.48 -2.71
N GLN A 75 15.42 -6.50 -4.03
CA GLN A 75 14.46 -5.61 -4.69
C GLN A 75 13.03 -5.85 -4.22
N ARG A 76 12.63 -7.12 -4.05
CA ARG A 76 11.30 -7.46 -3.51
C ARG A 76 11.13 -6.96 -2.08
N LEU A 77 12.14 -7.15 -1.23
CA LEU A 77 12.12 -6.66 0.15
C LEU A 77 12.00 -5.13 0.19
N MET A 78 12.79 -4.41 -0.61
CA MET A 78 12.68 -2.96 -0.71
C MET A 78 11.29 -2.50 -1.19
N GLN A 79 10.71 -3.18 -2.18
CA GLN A 79 9.37 -2.86 -2.66
C GLN A 79 8.31 -3.10 -1.58
N GLU A 80 8.44 -4.18 -0.83
CA GLU A 80 7.53 -4.53 0.26
C GLU A 80 7.64 -3.54 1.43
N GLU A 81 8.85 -3.11 1.78
CA GLU A 81 9.10 -2.06 2.78
C GLU A 81 8.50 -0.72 2.35
N GLN A 82 8.74 -0.29 1.10
CA GLN A 82 8.14 0.93 0.55
C GLN A 82 6.61 0.86 0.53
N GLN A 83 6.04 -0.31 0.24
CA GLN A 83 4.61 -0.49 0.26
C GLN A 83 4.06 -0.38 1.70
N ARG A 84 4.72 -1.03 2.68
CA ARG A 84 4.38 -0.89 4.10
C ARG A 84 4.45 0.56 4.58
N GLU A 85 5.47 1.32 4.18
CA GLU A 85 5.56 2.74 4.53
C GLU A 85 4.39 3.56 3.96
N ARG A 86 4.01 3.30 2.69
CA ARG A 86 2.86 3.96 2.08
C ARG A 86 1.56 3.63 2.79
N GLU A 87 1.38 2.36 3.18
CA GLU A 87 0.21 1.90 3.93
C GLU A 87 0.14 2.56 5.31
N LEU A 88 1.27 2.64 6.03
CA LEU A 88 1.37 3.34 7.31
C LEU A 88 1.01 4.82 7.18
N GLN A 89 1.57 5.52 6.19
CA GLN A 89 1.24 6.92 5.93
C GLN A 89 -0.23 7.12 5.56
N ALA A 90 -0.82 6.21 4.78
CA ALA A 90 -2.24 6.26 4.45
C ALA A 90 -3.11 6.09 5.70
N LEU A 91 -2.73 5.15 6.58
CA LEU A 91 -3.44 4.87 7.83
C LEU A 91 -3.32 6.03 8.83
N GLU A 92 -2.18 6.71 8.90
CA GLU A 92 -2.01 7.94 9.68
C GLU A 92 -2.90 9.08 9.16
N LYS A 93 -2.96 9.27 7.84
CA LYS A 93 -3.86 10.26 7.23
C LYS A 93 -5.32 9.94 7.51
N GLU A 94 -5.70 8.66 7.42
CA GLU A 94 -7.06 8.22 7.72
C GLU A 94 -7.40 8.48 9.19
N LYS A 95 -6.52 8.17 10.13
CA LYS A 95 -6.69 8.48 11.55
C LYS A 95 -6.88 9.98 11.79
N ALA A 96 -6.02 10.81 11.19
CA ALA A 96 -6.13 12.26 11.32
C ALA A 96 -7.45 12.81 10.72
N LEU A 97 -7.91 12.24 9.61
CA LEU A 97 -9.20 12.60 9.02
C LEU A 97 -10.38 12.17 9.90
N ARG A 98 -10.36 10.94 10.44
CA ARG A 98 -11.37 10.45 11.38
C ARG A 98 -11.44 11.31 12.64
N GLU A 99 -10.30 11.71 13.18
CA GLU A 99 -10.25 12.57 14.36
C GLU A 99 -10.86 13.94 14.07
N ARG A 100 -10.56 14.54 12.92
CA ARG A 100 -11.19 15.80 12.48
C ARG A 100 -12.70 15.66 12.28
N LEU A 101 -13.16 14.57 11.68
CA LEU A 101 -14.59 14.29 11.53
C LEU A 101 -15.26 14.19 12.90
N HIS A 102 -14.65 13.46 13.83
CA HIS A 102 -15.20 13.32 15.17
C HIS A 102 -15.23 14.65 15.94
N GLN A 103 -14.21 15.50 15.77
CA GLN A 103 -14.21 16.86 16.32
C GLN A 103 -15.34 17.71 15.72
N LEU A 104 -15.57 17.64 14.41
CA LEU A 104 -16.66 18.36 13.75
C LEU A 104 -18.04 17.85 14.19
N GLU A 105 -18.22 16.54 14.31
CA GLU A 105 -19.44 15.93 14.85
C GLU A 105 -19.73 16.43 16.27
N ASN A 106 -18.72 16.42 17.15
CA ASN A 106 -18.86 16.91 18.51
C ASN A 106 -19.19 18.41 18.56
N GLN A 107 -18.57 19.22 17.69
CA GLN A 107 -18.91 20.65 17.57
C GLN A 107 -20.35 20.86 17.11
N LEU A 108 -20.83 20.06 16.16
CA LEU A 108 -22.20 20.12 15.67
C LEU A 108 -23.19 19.76 16.77
N ILE A 109 -22.94 18.67 17.51
CA ILE A 109 -23.78 18.25 18.65
C ILE A 109 -23.81 19.34 19.73
N LEU A 110 -22.67 19.92 20.08
CA LEU A 110 -22.60 21.01 21.06
C LEU A 110 -23.37 22.26 20.59
N LEU A 111 -23.33 22.55 19.30
CA LEU A 111 -24.03 23.69 18.72
C LEU A 111 -25.54 23.46 18.71
N GLU A 112 -25.99 22.26 18.34
CA GLU A 112 -27.41 21.89 18.37
C GLU A 112 -27.96 21.89 19.79
N THR A 113 -27.25 21.28 20.75
CA THR A 113 -27.68 21.26 22.16
C THR A 113 -27.75 22.66 22.77
N SER A 114 -26.79 23.54 22.45
CA SER A 114 -26.83 24.95 22.85
C SER A 114 -28.03 25.70 22.24
N ASN A 115 -28.32 25.50 20.95
CA ASN A 115 -29.47 26.13 20.32
C ASN A 115 -30.79 25.64 20.91
N ILE A 116 -30.91 24.33 21.21
CA ILE A 116 -32.10 23.75 21.85
C ILE A 116 -32.31 24.34 23.25
N ALA A 117 -31.23 24.48 24.04
CA ALA A 117 -31.29 25.09 25.36
C ALA A 117 -31.76 26.56 25.30
N ASP A 118 -31.15 27.37 24.43
CA ASP A 118 -31.52 28.78 24.22
C ASP A 118 -33.00 28.92 23.81
N ILE A 119 -33.48 28.07 22.90
CA ILE A 119 -34.89 28.07 22.47
C ILE A 119 -35.82 27.64 23.61
N SER A 120 -35.46 26.60 24.37
CA SER A 120 -36.26 26.12 25.49
C SER A 120 -36.42 27.18 26.58
N GLU A 121 -35.35 27.89 26.94
CA GLU A 121 -35.39 29.01 27.88
C GLU A 121 -36.31 30.14 27.39
N CYS A 122 -36.21 30.49 26.11
CA CYS A 122 -37.05 31.50 25.49
C CYS A 122 -38.55 31.11 25.47
N LEU A 123 -38.85 29.84 25.23
CA LEU A 123 -40.23 29.33 25.27
C LEU A 123 -40.80 29.33 26.69
N ASN A 124 -40.02 28.88 27.68
CA ASN A 124 -40.44 28.85 29.08
C ASN A 124 -40.74 30.27 29.60
N THR A 125 -39.86 31.24 29.31
CA THR A 125 -40.08 32.64 29.67
C THR A 125 -41.31 33.23 28.97
N SER A 126 -41.54 32.91 27.70
CA SER A 126 -42.77 33.29 26.98
C SER A 126 -44.04 32.71 27.61
N ILE A 127 -44.00 31.44 28.03
CA ILE A 127 -45.13 30.78 28.71
C ILE A 127 -45.41 31.46 30.05
N ASP A 128 -44.37 31.77 30.83
CA ASP A 128 -44.52 32.41 32.13
C ASP A 128 -45.02 33.86 32.04
N ILE A 129 -44.58 34.62 31.02
CA ILE A 129 -45.16 35.93 30.71
C ILE A 129 -46.64 35.79 30.34
N SER A 130 -47.00 34.82 29.51
CA SER A 130 -48.39 34.57 29.10
C SER A 130 -49.27 34.19 30.29
N ARG A 131 -48.78 33.34 31.19
CA ARG A 131 -49.49 32.98 32.44
C ARG A 131 -49.72 34.19 33.34
N ARG A 132 -48.71 35.06 33.49
CA ARG A 132 -48.83 36.29 34.29
C ARG A 132 -49.77 37.30 33.66
N ALA A 133 -49.74 37.45 32.34
CA ALA A 133 -50.71 38.28 31.60
C ALA A 133 -52.14 37.80 31.77
N LEU A 134 -52.37 36.48 31.73
CA LEU A 134 -53.68 35.88 32.00
C LEU A 134 -54.12 36.13 33.44
N ALA A 135 -53.23 36.00 34.43
CA ALA A 135 -53.55 36.27 35.83
C ALA A 135 -53.93 37.74 36.09
N LEU A 136 -53.27 38.68 35.42
CA LEU A 136 -53.54 40.13 35.55
C LEU A 136 -54.85 40.57 34.91
N SER A 137 -55.42 39.77 33.99
CA SER A 137 -56.76 40.03 33.46
C SER A 137 -57.88 39.86 34.52
N ALA A 138 -57.57 39.26 35.69
CA ALA A 138 -58.50 39.04 36.79
C ALA A 138 -58.48 40.13 37.90
N GLY A 139 -57.56 41.11 37.83
CA GLY A 139 -57.48 42.24 38.77
C GLY A 139 -56.32 43.17 38.41
N THR A 140 -56.60 44.43 38.06
CA THR A 140 -55.63 45.30 37.39
C THR A 140 -55.10 46.44 38.27
N GLN A 141 -53.78 46.51 38.40
CA GLN A 141 -53.02 47.73 38.75
C GLN A 141 -52.17 48.14 37.53
N SER A 142 -52.04 49.46 37.29
CA SER A 142 -51.33 50.02 36.12
C SER A 142 -49.84 49.65 36.08
N ASP A 143 -49.21 49.46 37.23
CA ASP A 143 -47.77 49.20 37.35
C ASP A 143 -47.40 47.78 36.86
N ASP A 144 -48.28 46.80 37.07
CA ASP A 144 -48.07 45.42 36.63
C ASP A 144 -48.13 45.26 35.11
N VAL A 145 -48.98 46.07 34.46
CA VAL A 145 -49.08 46.12 32.99
C VAL A 145 -47.81 46.72 32.39
N ALA A 146 -47.27 47.80 32.97
CA ALA A 146 -46.02 48.40 32.53
C ALA A 146 -44.83 47.44 32.70
N ARG A 147 -44.81 46.68 33.80
CA ARG A 147 -43.80 45.66 34.06
C ARG A 147 -43.86 44.52 33.04
N LEU A 148 -45.05 43.99 32.74
CA LEU A 148 -45.23 42.98 31.69
C LEU A 148 -44.79 43.47 30.30
N GLN A 149 -45.11 44.72 29.94
CA GLN A 149 -44.69 45.29 28.66
C GLN A 149 -43.16 45.38 28.55
N SER A 150 -42.47 45.69 29.66
CA SER A 150 -41.01 45.73 29.69
C SER A 150 -40.39 44.33 29.52
N GLU A 151 -40.95 43.31 30.17
CA GLU A 151 -40.50 41.92 30.03
C GLU A 151 -40.74 41.36 28.63
N PHE A 152 -41.86 41.72 28.00
CA PHE A 152 -42.16 41.33 26.63
C PHE A 152 -41.15 41.93 25.63
N ARG A 153 -40.69 43.17 25.84
CA ARG A 153 -39.62 43.76 25.01
C ARG A 153 -38.31 43.00 25.16
N VAL A 154 -37.93 42.63 26.39
CA VAL A 154 -36.72 41.83 26.64
C VAL A 154 -36.81 40.47 25.97
N LEU A 155 -37.99 39.82 26.01
CA LEU A 155 -38.23 38.58 25.30
C LEU A 155 -38.07 38.73 23.78
N GLN A 156 -38.63 39.79 23.18
CA GLN A 156 -38.48 40.07 21.75
C GLN A 156 -37.02 40.27 21.33
N ASP A 157 -36.25 41.00 22.13
CA ASP A 157 -34.82 41.21 21.88
C ASP A 157 -34.02 39.89 21.98
N ASN A 158 -34.36 39.04 22.95
CA ASN A 158 -33.73 37.72 23.10
C ASN A 158 -34.05 36.79 21.92
N VAL A 159 -35.31 36.75 21.46
CA VAL A 159 -35.71 36.00 20.26
C VAL A 159 -34.92 36.46 19.03
N LEU A 160 -34.79 37.78 18.84
CA LEU A 160 -34.02 38.36 17.72
C LEU A 160 -32.54 37.98 17.79
N ARG A 161 -31.93 38.01 18.98
CA ARG A 161 -30.53 37.59 19.18
C ARG A 161 -30.34 36.12 18.86
N ILE A 162 -31.20 35.24 19.35
CA ILE A 162 -31.13 33.80 19.07
C ILE A 162 -31.29 33.55 17.57
N ARG A 163 -32.28 34.18 16.92
CA ARG A 163 -32.49 34.07 15.47
C ARG A 163 -31.25 34.50 14.67
N ASN A 164 -30.65 35.63 15.02
CA ASN A 164 -29.47 36.13 14.30
C ASN A 164 -28.23 35.24 14.56
N ARG A 165 -28.10 34.68 15.77
CA ARG A 165 -27.03 33.73 16.13
C ARG A 165 -27.17 32.41 15.37
N CYS A 166 -28.39 31.85 15.29
CA CYS A 166 -28.69 30.65 14.50
C CYS A 166 -28.43 30.89 13.00
N ARG A 167 -28.86 32.03 12.47
CA ARG A 167 -28.63 32.39 11.06
C ARG A 167 -27.15 32.58 10.73
N GLY A 168 -26.41 33.32 11.55
CA GLY A 168 -24.97 33.54 11.34
C GLY A 168 -24.15 32.25 11.44
N ARG A 169 -24.60 31.26 12.22
CA ARG A 169 -23.96 29.93 12.32
C ARG A 169 -24.20 29.05 11.10
N VAL A 170 -25.36 29.16 10.45
CA VAL A 170 -25.67 28.45 9.18
C VAL A 170 -24.83 28.99 8.02
N GLU A 171 -24.62 30.31 7.98
CA GLU A 171 -23.78 30.96 6.96
C GLU A 171 -22.27 30.74 7.17
N ALA A 172 -21.84 30.36 8.38
CA ALA A 172 -20.45 30.09 8.74
C ALA A 172 -20.01 28.64 8.51
N ILE A 173 -20.90 27.74 8.07
CA ILE A 173 -20.50 26.40 7.64
C ILE A 173 -19.74 26.54 6.32
N PRO A 174 -18.43 26.30 6.27
CA PRO A 174 -17.67 26.44 5.03
C PRO A 174 -18.21 25.42 4.03
N THR A 175 -18.71 25.91 2.88
CA THR A 175 -19.09 25.14 1.69
C THR A 175 -17.89 24.50 0.97
N THR A 176 -16.81 24.19 1.70
CA THR A 176 -15.63 23.50 1.19
C THR A 176 -15.87 21.99 1.15
N VAL A 177 -16.87 21.58 0.37
CA VAL A 177 -16.93 20.26 -0.25
C VAL A 177 -16.83 20.48 -1.76
N SER A 178 -15.77 21.16 -2.20
CA SER A 178 -15.34 21.10 -3.59
C SER A 178 -13.94 20.51 -3.63
N THR A 179 -13.85 19.38 -4.33
CA THR A 179 -12.61 18.81 -4.85
C THR A 179 -11.73 18.07 -3.84
N ILE A 180 -12.23 16.96 -3.30
CA ILE A 180 -11.36 15.80 -3.10
C ILE A 180 -11.14 15.20 -4.50
N ALA A 181 -10.07 15.64 -5.16
CA ALA A 181 -9.61 15.01 -6.39
C ALA A 181 -9.19 13.57 -6.04
N VAL A 182 -10.03 12.60 -6.42
CA VAL A 182 -9.66 11.19 -6.42
C VAL A 182 -8.61 11.01 -7.53
N PRO A 183 -7.36 10.64 -7.22
CA PRO A 183 -6.40 10.34 -8.26
C PRO A 183 -6.87 9.09 -9.00
N ALA A 184 -7.14 9.24 -10.30
CA ALA A 184 -7.49 8.15 -11.18
C ALA A 184 -6.33 7.13 -11.21
N THR A 185 -6.55 5.97 -10.61
CA THR A 185 -5.72 4.78 -10.82
C THR A 185 -5.91 4.32 -12.26
N ARG A 186 -4.83 4.31 -13.03
CA ARG A 186 -4.72 3.71 -14.36
C ARG A 186 -3.77 2.52 -14.29
#